data_AF-A0AA40ZY50-F1
#
_entry.id   AF-A0AA40ZY50-F1
#
_cell.length_a   1.000
_cell.length_b   1.000
_cell.length_c   1.000
_cell.angle_alpha   90.00
_cell.angle_beta   90.00
_cell.angle_gamma   90.00
#
_symmetry.space_group_name_H-M   'P 1'
#
loop_
_entity.id
_entity.type
_entity.pdbx_description
1 polymer ?
#
loop_
_entity_poly.entity_id
_entity_poly.type
_entity_poly.pdbx_seq_one_letter_code
_entity_poly.pdbx_strand_id
1 'polypeptide(L)' 'LYRIHLTDSFFVVRAKTNLKYKTVKWKRRMPKNITTDAEVKLTGYLSGKKYPESFRLVRYYDEEDDRELTF' A
#
# COMPACT_ATOMS: atom_id res chain seq x y z
N LEU A 1 11.07 7.98 -0.59
CA LEU A 1 10.56 6.62 -0.83
C LEU A 1 11.46 5.82 -1.76
N TYR A 2 11.53 6.13 -3.07
CA TYR A 2 12.30 5.28 -4.00
C TYR A 2 13.78 5.12 -3.61
N ARG A 3 14.45 6.20 -3.19
CA ARG A 3 15.83 6.13 -2.69
C ARG A 3 16.02 5.23 -1.47
N ILE A 4 15.03 5.18 -0.58
CA ILE A 4 15.06 4.31 0.62
C ILE A 4 14.90 2.85 0.17
N HIS A 5 14.01 2.60 -0.79
CA HIS A 5 13.84 1.27 -1.38
C HIS A 5 15.11 0.76 -2.07
N LEU A 6 15.81 1.63 -2.81
CA LEU A 6 17.09 1.30 -3.46
C LEU A 6 18.21 0.96 -2.46
N THR A 7 18.03 1.29 -1.18
CA THR A 7 18.98 0.96 -0.10
C THR A 7 18.56 -0.32 0.63
N ASP A 8 17.74 -1.18 0.00
CA ASP A 8 17.14 -2.40 0.57
C ASP A 8 16.43 -2.17 1.92
N SER A 9 15.93 -0.96 2.13
CA SER A 9 15.23 -0.56 3.35
C SER A 9 13.72 -0.50 3.11
N PHE A 10 12.94 -0.92 4.10
CA PHE A 10 11.49 -0.89 4.07
C PHE A 10 10.94 0.40 4.68
N PHE A 11 9.83 0.90 4.15
CA PHE A 11 9.10 2.03 4.72
C PHE A 11 7.61 1.69 4.79
N VAL A 12 6.93 2.22 5.80
CA VAL A 12 5.48 2.15 5.94
C VAL A 12 4.97 3.58 6.02
N VAL A 13 3.97 3.90 5.21
CA VAL A 13 3.33 5.23 5.16
C VAL A 13 1.82 5.04 5.17
N ARG A 14 1.10 6.05 5.69
CA ARG A 14 -0.35 6.04 5.60
C ARG A 14 -0.78 6.35 4.17
N ALA A 15 -1.71 5.56 3.62
CA ALA A 15 -2.24 5.80 2.30
C ALA A 15 -3.10 7.08 2.30
N LYS A 16 -2.86 7.94 1.30
CA LYS A 16 -3.68 9.14 1.08
C LYS A 16 -4.91 8.78 0.25
N THR A 17 -6.05 9.39 0.56
CA THR A 17 -7.34 9.12 -0.12
C THR A 17 -7.33 9.39 -1.62
N ASN A 18 -6.47 10.28 -2.11
CA ASN A 18 -6.35 10.64 -3.53
C ASN A 18 -5.30 9.81 -4.29
N LEU A 19 -4.81 8.70 -3.71
CA LEU A 19 -3.79 7.86 -4.32
C LEU A 19 -4.36 7.10 -5.53
N LYS A 20 -3.82 7.36 -6.72
CA LYS A 20 -4.16 6.60 -7.93
C LYS A 20 -3.20 5.43 -8.12
N TYR A 21 -3.72 4.22 -7.97
CA TYR A 21 -2.98 2.98 -8.13
C TYR A 21 -3.79 1.94 -8.91
N LYS A 22 -3.10 0.94 -9.42
CA LYS A 22 -3.68 -0.27 -10.02
C LYS A 22 -3.22 -1.48 -9.22
N THR A 23 -4.16 -2.34 -8.86
CA THR A 23 -3.83 -3.59 -8.18
C THR A 23 -3.23 -4.58 -9.17
N VAL A 24 -2.08 -5.16 -8.79
CA VAL A 24 -1.35 -6.14 -9.59
C VAL A 24 -1.68 -7.55 -9.09
N LYS A 25 -1.60 -7.77 -7.77
CA LYS A 25 -1.86 -9.07 -7.15
C LYS A 25 -2.61 -8.89 -5.83
N TRP A 26 -3.45 -9.87 -5.52
CA TRP A 26 -4.15 -9.96 -4.24
C TRP A 26 -3.57 -11.11 -3.44
N LYS A 27 -3.29 -10.88 -2.16
CA LYS A 27 -2.90 -11.98 -1.27
C LYS A 27 -4.15 -12.74 -0.85
N ARG A 28 -4.10 -14.07 -0.98
CA ARG A 28 -5.18 -14.96 -0.51
C ARG A 28 -4.93 -15.35 0.95
N ARG A 29 -6.02 -15.55 1.70
CA ARG A 29 -6.07 -15.88 3.14
C ARG A 29 -5.44 -14.79 4.00
N MET A 30 -6.27 -13.87 4.47
CA MET A 30 -5.87 -12.78 5.36
C MET A 30 -6.13 -13.16 6.83
N PRO A 31 -5.27 -12.73 7.77
CA PRO A 31 -5.58 -12.81 9.19
C PRO A 31 -6.78 -11.91 9.54
N LYS A 32 -7.46 -12.19 10.65
CA LYS A 32 -8.77 -11.58 10.99
C LYS A 32 -8.83 -10.05 10.89
N ASN A 33 -7.76 -9.34 11.27
CA ASN A 33 -7.77 -7.88 11.38
C ASN A 33 -7.36 -7.17 10.07
N ILE A 34 -6.92 -7.93 9.05
CA ILE A 34 -6.50 -7.38 7.76
C ILE A 34 -7.64 -7.55 6.76
N THR A 35 -8.28 -6.44 6.42
CA THR A 35 -9.37 -6.39 5.43
C THR A 35 -8.86 -6.50 4.01
N THR A 36 -7.67 -5.96 3.73
CA THR A 36 -7.09 -6.01 2.38
C THR A 36 -5.58 -6.10 2.44
N ASP A 37 -5.04 -6.99 1.63
CA ASP A 37 -3.62 -7.13 1.39
C ASP A 37 -3.39 -7.32 -0.11
N ALA A 38 -2.87 -6.29 -0.76
CA ALA A 38 -2.71 -6.27 -2.19
C ALA A 38 -1.37 -5.63 -2.59
N GLU A 39 -0.76 -6.18 -3.63
CA GLU A 39 0.36 -5.54 -4.29
C GLU A 39 -0.17 -4.59 -5.37
N VAL A 40 0.20 -3.31 -5.25
CA VAL A 40 -0.29 -2.21 -6.08
C VAL A 40 0.85 -1.50 -6.79
N LYS A 41 0.54 -0.88 -7.92
CA LYS A 41 1.47 -0.05 -8.69
C LYS A 41 0.85 1.32 -8.95
N LEU A 42 1.65 2.38 -8.82
CA LEU A 42 1.16 3.74 -9.04
C LEU A 42 0.90 3.99 -10.52
N THR A 43 -0.26 4.56 -10.82
CA THR A 43 -0.69 4.90 -12.17
C THR A 43 -0.72 6.41 -12.43
N GLY A 44 -0.46 7.24 -11.40
CA GLY A 44 -0.35 8.68 -11.57
C GLY A 44 0.83 9.04 -12.48
N TYR A 45 0.67 10.04 -13.35
CA TYR A 45 1.68 10.44 -14.35
C TYR A 45 3.06 10.72 -13.72
N LEU A 46 3.12 11.58 -12.70
CA LEU A 46 4.37 11.88 -12.00
C LEU A 46 4.74 10.78 -10.99
N SER A 47 3.74 10.24 -10.27
CA SER A 47 3.97 9.28 -9.18
C SER A 47 4.50 7.94 -9.68
N GLY A 48 3.96 7.42 -10.78
CA GLY A 48 4.42 6.19 -11.42
C GLY A 48 5.80 6.33 -12.06
N LYS A 49 6.16 7.52 -12.58
CA LYS A 49 7.53 7.78 -13.07
C LYS A 49 8.54 7.88 -11.93
N LYS A 50 8.14 8.44 -10.78
CA LYS A 50 8.99 8.54 -9.58
C LYS A 50 9.15 7.23 -8.82
N TYR A 51 8.17 6.34 -8.92
CA TYR A 51 8.18 5.03 -8.27
C TYR A 51 7.53 3.99 -9.22
N PRO A 52 8.32 3.40 -10.13
CA PRO A 52 7.82 2.47 -11.14
C PRO A 52 7.60 1.05 -10.60
N GLU A 53 8.13 0.75 -9.41
CA GLU A 53 7.99 -0.56 -8.78
C GLU A 53 6.63 -0.74 -8.11
N SER A 54 6.24 -2.00 -7.93
CA SER A 54 5.08 -2.34 -7.12
C SER A 54 5.42 -2.24 -5.63
N PHE A 55 4.42 -1.97 -4.81
CA PHE A 55 4.52 -2.01 -3.36
C PHE A 55 3.24 -2.59 -2.76
N ARG A 56 3.27 -2.90 -1.47
CA ARG A 56 2.14 -3.52 -0.77
C ARG A 56 1.24 -2.46 -0.15
N LEU A 57 -0.06 -2.58 -0.40
CA LEU A 57 -1.12 -1.83 0.24
C LEU A 57 -1.85 -2.76 1.21
N VAL A 58 -1.98 -2.33 2.46
CA VAL A 58 -2.65 -3.07 3.53
C VAL A 58 -3.76 -2.20 4.12
N ARG A 59 -4.99 -2.71 4.09
CA ARG A 59 -6.10 -2.15 4.86
C ARG A 59 -6.29 -2.97 6.12
N TYR A 60 -6.23 -2.28 7.24
CA TYR A 60 -6.39 -2.81 8.57
C TYR A 60 -7.64 -2.22 9.20
N TYR A 61 -8.42 -3.05 9.87
CA TYR A 61 -9.54 -2.60 10.69
C TYR A 61 -9.10 -2.55 12.14
N ASP A 62 -9.19 -1.37 12.76
CA ASP A 62 -8.92 -1.21 14.17
C ASP A 62 -10.22 -1.42 14.97
N GLU A 63 -10.31 -2.54 15.69
CA GLU A 63 -11.46 -2.89 16.51
C GLU A 63 -11.61 -1.99 17.75
N GLU A 64 -10.53 -1.36 18.23
CA GLU A 64 -10.59 -0.52 19.45
C GLU A 64 -11.20 0.86 19.17
N ASP A 65 -10.87 1.46 18.03
CA ASP A 65 -11.28 2.82 17.66
C ASP A 65 -12.40 2.83 16.61
N ASP A 66 -12.83 1.66 16.13
CA ASP A 66 -13.82 1.45 15.07
C ASP A 66 -13.46 2.19 13.77
N ARG A 67 -12.18 2.13 13.37
CA ARG A 67 -11.66 2.86 12.19
C ARG A 67 -10.91 1.97 11.21
N GLU A 68 -11.15 2.24 9.92
CA GLU A 68 -10.36 1.68 8.83
C GLU A 68 -9.06 2.46 8.62
N LEU A 69 -7.93 1.78 8.78
CA LEU A 69 -6.61 2.30 8.48
C LEU A 69 -6.10 1.70 7.17
N THR A 70 -5.59 2.55 6.28
CA THR A 70 -4.93 2.10 5.05
C THR A 70 -3.48 2.52 5.06
N PHE A 71 -2.60 1.55 4.83
CA PHE A 71 -1.15 1.65 4.75
C PHE A 71 -0.68 1.25 3.35
#